data_AF-A0A6L7WFM4-F1
#
_entry.id   AF-A0A6L7WFM4-F1
#
_cell.length_a   1.000
_cell.length_b   1.000
_cell.length_c   1.000
_cell.angle_alpha   90.00
_cell.angle_beta   90.00
_cell.angle_gamma   90.00
#
_symmetry.space_group_name_H-M   'P 1'
#
loop_
_entity.id
_entity.type
_entity.pdbx_description
1 polymer ?
#
loop_
_entity_poly.entity_id
_entity_poly.type
_entity_poly.pdbx_seq_one_letter_code
_entity_poly.pdbx_strand_id
1 'polypeptide(L)'
;MCSTRTASLASPPPRSRRGLSWSRSRFPRCNPRPSRPRAFPRRMAEQPDTGEVQPTLPALKLVEPKVDPDDPWGDDVLDRNKIADRLASVVREQEAPFVISVDGRWGTGKTFLLKRWQQDLDNQGWQAIYYNAWEDDFAGDPLLSVTGQLSAHLKKGSLWAKAQKLGQLVAPFVQPVASTASIATTGISVPNVRRSKRTPPNYLADYQEKQAAKDDLKRHLAELAAEVRSEAGQPLVFIIDELDRCRPTFAIELLERVKHIFDVPNIVFVFGINRDELVKSLESVYGDIDAGTYLRRFFDMEFVLPAPDAAQFSRHLLKRYGLDVFFSNLSKGQNDDFHFREFRGIADALPFVVGTMGLSLRDMDYCARLISVAARDLQPRQSLPPELFTVLIALKITNQELYRRFVDGTARGADVINYMSTRRGSRDVGARYRLAVATSTIDRIEAVLYCADGGGVVSNQIDALMTGRPLDAPHYLAEHHLRLNQARDDMQQLMQLKANVQGCANSDYPVVIGALAQRIDIHDGFVRP
;
A
#
# COMPACT_ATOMS: atom_id res chain seq x y z
N MET A 1 -7.71 50.44 -18.22
CA MET A 1 -8.13 51.75 -17.65
C MET A 1 -8.24 51.60 -16.14
N CYS A 2 -8.13 52.68 -15.37
CA CYS A 2 -8.14 52.68 -13.91
C CYS A 2 -8.87 53.93 -13.37
N SER A 3 -9.21 53.95 -12.07
CA SER A 3 -9.81 55.09 -11.34
C SER A 3 -11.31 55.35 -11.65
N THR A 4 -12.13 56.02 -10.82
CA THR A 4 -12.05 56.38 -9.38
C THR A 4 -13.42 56.85 -8.83
N ARG A 5 -13.59 56.86 -7.48
CA ARG A 5 -14.47 57.77 -6.68
C ARG A 5 -16.02 57.60 -6.88
N THR A 6 -16.93 58.06 -6.00
CA THR A 6 -16.85 58.68 -4.64
C THR A 6 -18.08 58.32 -3.77
N ALA A 7 -18.03 58.64 -2.47
CA ALA A 7 -19.05 58.37 -1.45
C ALA A 7 -20.25 59.34 -1.40
N SER A 8 -21.26 59.01 -0.58
CA SER A 8 -22.23 59.95 0.04
C SER A 8 -22.71 59.42 1.41
N LEU A 9 -23.19 60.29 2.31
CA LEU A 9 -23.63 59.97 3.69
C LEU A 9 -25.07 60.42 3.97
N ALA A 10 -25.77 59.74 4.91
CA ALA A 10 -26.93 60.31 5.64
C ALA A 10 -27.27 59.55 6.96
N SER A 11 -27.80 60.25 7.96
CA SER A 11 -28.33 59.81 9.30
C SER A 11 -29.05 61.02 9.97
N PRO A 12 -29.68 60.98 11.19
CA PRO A 12 -30.10 59.89 12.12
C PRO A 12 -31.69 59.83 12.15
N PRO A 13 -32.55 59.96 13.21
CA PRO A 13 -32.51 59.83 14.70
C PRO A 13 -33.62 58.89 15.35
N PRO A 14 -33.66 58.67 16.70
CA PRO A 14 -34.42 57.55 17.36
C PRO A 14 -35.67 57.90 18.23
N ARG A 15 -36.56 56.91 18.50
CA ARG A 15 -37.62 56.77 19.58
C ARG A 15 -38.26 55.35 19.52
N SER A 16 -38.91 54.73 20.54
CA SER A 16 -39.04 54.93 22.01
C SER A 16 -39.63 53.69 22.74
N ARG A 17 -39.63 53.65 24.09
CA ARG A 17 -40.05 52.51 24.96
C ARG A 17 -41.57 52.30 25.16
N ARG A 18 -42.01 51.04 25.41
CA ARG A 18 -43.01 50.50 26.39
C ARG A 18 -43.45 49.07 25.93
N GLY A 19 -43.92 48.12 26.74
CA GLY A 19 -44.07 48.00 28.21
C GLY A 19 -45.16 46.95 28.61
N LEU A 20 -45.23 46.56 29.89
CA LEU A 20 -46.29 45.77 30.59
C LEU A 20 -46.31 44.22 30.45
N SER A 21 -47.18 43.58 31.26
CA SER A 21 -46.78 42.42 32.08
C SER A 21 -47.92 41.67 32.83
N TRP A 22 -47.84 40.33 32.91
CA TRP A 22 -48.51 39.42 33.89
C TRP A 22 -50.08 39.36 33.81
N SER A 23 -50.83 38.33 34.25
CA SER A 23 -50.62 37.31 35.32
C SER A 23 -51.54 36.05 35.22
N ARG A 24 -51.12 34.96 35.92
CA ARG A 24 -51.82 33.79 36.56
C ARG A 24 -53.35 33.64 36.40
N SER A 25 -53.96 32.44 36.28
CA SER A 25 -53.92 31.23 37.15
C SER A 25 -54.72 30.07 36.47
N ARG A 26 -54.82 28.79 36.88
CA ARG A 26 -54.94 28.12 38.22
C ARG A 26 -54.40 26.66 38.22
N PHE A 27 -54.24 26.06 39.40
CA PHE A 27 -53.95 24.63 39.63
C PHE A 27 -55.08 23.94 40.42
N PRO A 28 -55.25 22.62 40.22
CA PRO A 28 -55.25 21.62 41.31
C PRO A 28 -54.44 20.36 40.93
N ARG A 29 -54.01 19.44 41.83
CA ARG A 29 -53.97 19.40 43.31
C ARG A 29 -52.78 18.50 43.76
N CYS A 30 -52.61 18.29 45.07
CA CYS A 30 -51.47 17.59 45.69
C CYS A 30 -51.79 16.15 46.13
N ASN A 31 -50.75 15.31 46.36
CA ASN A 31 -50.47 14.74 47.70
C ASN A 31 -49.03 14.13 47.83
N PRO A 32 -48.51 13.88 49.06
CA PRO A 32 -47.05 13.90 49.34
C PRO A 32 -46.48 12.71 50.17
N ARG A 33 -45.16 12.71 50.44
CA ARG A 33 -44.48 12.34 51.72
C ARG A 33 -42.96 12.76 51.69
N PRO A 34 -42.21 12.81 52.82
CA PRO A 34 -41.27 13.94 53.03
C PRO A 34 -39.79 13.65 53.41
N SER A 35 -38.93 14.60 53.01
CA SER A 35 -37.72 15.18 53.65
C SER A 35 -36.81 14.42 54.64
N ARG A 36 -35.49 14.63 54.50
CA ARG A 36 -34.53 15.01 55.59
C ARG A 36 -33.34 15.84 54.99
N PRO A 37 -32.40 16.42 55.80
CA PRO A 37 -31.85 17.76 55.51
C PRO A 37 -30.56 17.83 54.67
N ARG A 38 -30.25 19.04 54.17
CA ARG A 38 -28.98 19.39 53.52
C ARG A 38 -27.89 19.75 54.54
N ALA A 39 -26.65 19.34 54.27
CA ALA A 39 -25.44 19.89 54.89
C ALA A 39 -24.74 20.85 53.90
N PHE A 40 -24.01 21.84 54.42
CA PHE A 40 -23.17 22.76 53.63
C PHE A 40 -21.69 22.38 53.76
N PRO A 41 -21.00 22.04 52.66
CA PRO A 41 -19.53 22.06 52.60
C PRO A 41 -18.98 23.48 52.46
N ARG A 42 -17.70 23.67 52.79
CA ARG A 42 -16.99 24.96 52.68
C ARG A 42 -16.64 25.27 51.22
N ARG A 43 -16.49 26.56 50.89
CA ARG A 43 -15.74 26.97 49.68
C ARG A 43 -14.31 26.45 49.78
N MET A 44 -13.93 25.53 48.90
CA MET A 44 -12.55 25.48 48.41
C MET A 44 -12.41 26.52 47.30
N ALA A 45 -11.19 27.03 47.10
CA ALA A 45 -10.90 27.87 45.94
C ALA A 45 -10.85 27.00 44.69
N GLU A 46 -11.47 27.46 43.60
CA GLU A 46 -11.31 26.85 42.28
C GLU A 46 -9.86 27.06 41.85
N GLN A 47 -9.10 25.97 41.73
CA GLN A 47 -7.88 25.98 40.93
C GLN A 47 -8.29 26.14 39.46
N PRO A 48 -7.52 26.88 38.65
CA PRO A 48 -7.81 26.99 37.22
C PRO A 48 -7.72 25.59 36.60
N ASP A 49 -8.67 25.28 35.71
CA ASP A 49 -8.69 24.04 34.95
C ASP A 49 -7.47 23.98 34.03
N THR A 50 -6.41 23.32 34.49
CA THR A 50 -5.24 22.97 33.69
C THR A 50 -5.61 21.81 32.77
N GLY A 51 -6.48 22.10 31.80
CA GLY A 51 -7.03 21.09 30.89
C GLY A 51 -5.92 20.31 30.21
N GLU A 52 -5.72 19.06 30.64
CA GLU A 52 -4.76 18.15 30.04
C GLU A 52 -5.17 17.90 28.59
N VAL A 53 -4.43 18.49 27.65
CA VAL A 53 -4.60 18.25 26.22
C VAL A 53 -4.08 16.85 25.93
N GLN A 54 -4.94 15.85 26.18
CA GLN A 54 -4.64 14.45 25.91
C GLN A 54 -4.13 14.30 24.48
N PRO A 55 -3.00 13.61 24.25
CA PRO A 55 -2.41 13.51 22.93
C PRO A 55 -3.39 12.78 22.01
N THR A 56 -3.79 13.43 20.91
CA THR A 56 -4.63 12.84 19.87
C THR A 56 -4.05 11.51 19.41
N LEU A 57 -4.76 10.42 19.71
CA LEU A 57 -4.22 9.07 19.51
C LEU A 57 -3.97 8.77 18.03
N PRO A 58 -2.79 8.22 17.67
CA PRO A 58 -2.48 7.75 16.33
C PRO A 58 -3.51 6.76 15.76
N ALA A 59 -3.67 6.72 14.43
CA ALA A 59 -4.59 5.78 13.78
C ALA A 59 -4.18 4.30 13.98
N LEU A 60 -5.14 3.37 14.02
CA LEU A 60 -4.83 1.93 14.14
C LEU A 60 -4.93 1.14 12.82
N LYS A 61 -5.54 1.71 11.79
CA LYS A 61 -5.63 1.11 10.45
C LYS A 61 -5.92 2.22 9.45
N LEU A 62 -5.15 2.27 8.36
CA LEU A 62 -5.58 3.02 7.19
C LEU A 62 -6.54 2.15 6.38
N VAL A 63 -7.68 2.74 6.04
CA VAL A 63 -8.56 2.21 4.98
C VAL A 63 -8.05 2.83 3.69
N GLU A 64 -7.77 2.01 2.67
CA GLU A 64 -7.46 2.53 1.33
C GLU A 64 -8.64 3.40 0.88
N PRO A 65 -8.41 4.67 0.48
CA PRO A 65 -9.50 5.50 -0.02
C PRO A 65 -10.15 4.83 -1.22
N LYS A 66 -11.49 4.86 -1.26
CA LYS A 66 -12.22 4.59 -2.50
C LYS A 66 -11.74 5.60 -3.53
N VAL A 67 -11.58 5.16 -4.78
CA VAL A 67 -11.33 6.07 -5.90
C VAL A 67 -12.46 7.10 -5.93
N ASP A 68 -12.09 8.38 -5.91
CA ASP A 68 -13.02 9.47 -6.12
C ASP A 68 -13.32 9.58 -7.63
N PRO A 69 -14.59 9.56 -8.07
CA PRO A 69 -14.90 9.67 -9.50
C PRO A 69 -14.49 11.02 -10.11
N ASP A 70 -14.48 12.10 -9.32
CA ASP A 70 -14.17 13.45 -9.82
C ASP A 70 -12.66 13.78 -9.73
N ASP A 71 -11.93 13.17 -8.79
CA ASP A 71 -10.47 13.29 -8.65
C ASP A 71 -9.81 11.92 -8.32
N PRO A 72 -9.64 11.02 -9.31
CA PRO A 72 -9.10 9.69 -9.08
C PRO A 72 -7.64 9.67 -8.62
N TRP A 73 -6.92 10.78 -8.69
CA TRP A 73 -5.51 10.91 -8.26
C TRP A 73 -5.33 11.81 -7.03
N GLY A 74 -6.40 12.31 -6.41
CA GLY A 74 -6.34 13.25 -5.27
C GLY A 74 -5.68 12.69 -4.00
N ASP A 75 -5.54 11.36 -3.90
CA ASP A 75 -4.77 10.68 -2.85
C ASP A 75 -3.44 10.06 -3.32
N ASP A 76 -2.97 10.39 -4.53
CA ASP A 76 -1.72 9.88 -5.08
C ASP A 76 -0.48 10.52 -4.43
N VAL A 77 0.07 9.78 -3.48
CA VAL A 77 1.29 10.14 -2.74
C VAL A 77 2.56 9.96 -3.57
N LEU A 78 2.52 9.19 -4.67
CA LEU A 78 3.70 8.58 -5.30
C LEU A 78 3.84 8.86 -6.80
N ASP A 79 3.13 9.87 -7.30
CA ASP A 79 3.12 10.24 -8.73
C ASP A 79 2.81 9.04 -9.66
N ARG A 80 1.94 8.13 -9.21
CA ARG A 80 1.45 7.01 -10.02
C ARG A 80 0.63 7.48 -11.22
N ASN A 81 0.01 8.66 -11.17
CA ASN A 81 -0.60 9.31 -12.33
C ASN A 81 0.39 9.47 -13.51
N LYS A 82 1.65 9.85 -13.26
CA LYS A 82 2.71 9.97 -14.29
C LYS A 82 3.11 8.63 -14.92
N ILE A 83 2.66 7.51 -14.35
CA ILE A 83 2.78 6.16 -14.92
C ILE A 83 1.53 5.84 -15.75
N ALA A 84 0.35 6.14 -15.22
CA ALA A 84 -0.93 6.04 -15.92
C ALA A 84 -0.95 6.86 -17.24
N ASP A 85 -0.46 8.10 -17.23
CA ASP A 85 -0.26 8.95 -18.42
C ASP A 85 0.53 8.23 -19.53
N ARG A 86 1.62 7.57 -19.15
CA ARG A 86 2.52 6.88 -20.07
C ARG A 86 1.87 5.62 -20.63
N LEU A 87 1.24 4.82 -19.78
CA LEU A 87 0.45 3.66 -20.21
C LEU A 87 -0.66 4.11 -21.17
N ALA A 88 -1.41 5.16 -20.85
CA ALA A 88 -2.44 5.73 -21.72
C ALA A 88 -1.88 6.16 -23.08
N SER A 89 -0.70 6.81 -23.12
CA SER A 89 -0.05 7.19 -24.38
C SER A 89 0.32 5.98 -25.25
N VAL A 90 0.85 4.90 -24.67
CA VAL A 90 1.15 3.66 -25.40
C VAL A 90 -0.11 2.97 -25.91
N VAL A 91 -1.17 2.90 -25.10
CA VAL A 91 -2.44 2.23 -25.46
C VAL A 91 -3.19 3.02 -26.55
N ARG A 92 -3.20 4.35 -26.49
CA ARG A 92 -3.94 5.26 -27.39
C ARG A 92 -3.65 5.04 -28.88
N GLU A 93 -2.40 4.71 -29.21
CA GLU A 93 -1.93 4.57 -30.59
C GLU A 93 -2.14 3.15 -31.17
N GLN A 94 -2.63 2.19 -30.38
CA GLN A 94 -2.81 0.81 -30.85
C GLN A 94 -4.07 0.65 -31.70
N GLU A 95 -3.91 0.12 -32.91
CA GLU A 95 -5.00 -0.39 -33.77
C GLU A 95 -5.01 -1.92 -33.81
N ALA A 96 -3.83 -2.55 -33.73
CA ALA A 96 -3.67 -4.00 -33.60
C ALA A 96 -4.16 -4.52 -32.23
N PRO A 97 -4.49 -5.82 -32.11
CA PRO A 97 -4.68 -6.43 -30.79
C PRO A 97 -3.37 -6.35 -30.01
N PHE A 98 -3.42 -5.89 -28.75
CA PHE A 98 -2.21 -5.65 -27.97
C PHE A 98 -2.38 -6.09 -26.51
N VAL A 99 -1.40 -6.80 -25.96
CA VAL A 99 -1.44 -7.32 -24.59
C VAL A 99 -0.24 -6.82 -23.78
N ILE A 100 -0.52 -6.06 -22.73
CA ILE A 100 0.47 -5.48 -21.81
C ILE A 100 0.43 -6.26 -20.49
N SER A 101 1.60 -6.52 -19.89
CA SER A 101 1.68 -6.83 -18.45
C SER A 101 2.19 -5.61 -17.67
N VAL A 102 1.56 -5.32 -16.54
CA VAL A 102 2.04 -4.40 -15.51
C VAL A 102 2.54 -5.27 -14.36
N ASP A 103 3.83 -5.60 -14.39
CA ASP A 103 4.46 -6.45 -13.40
C ASP A 103 4.83 -5.65 -12.14
N GLY A 104 4.62 -6.25 -10.99
CA GLY A 104 4.91 -5.67 -9.70
C GLY A 104 4.66 -6.63 -8.56
N ARG A 105 5.66 -6.75 -7.68
CA ARG A 105 5.61 -7.57 -6.46
C ARG A 105 4.41 -7.20 -5.59
N TRP A 106 3.95 -8.13 -4.76
CA TRP A 106 2.90 -7.84 -3.77
C TRP A 106 3.25 -6.61 -2.92
N GLY A 107 2.23 -5.80 -2.63
CA GLY A 107 2.39 -4.56 -1.85
C GLY A 107 3.05 -3.39 -2.59
N THR A 108 3.30 -3.45 -3.90
CA THR A 108 3.89 -2.32 -4.67
C THR A 108 2.89 -1.25 -5.12
N GLY A 109 1.59 -1.49 -4.98
CA GLY A 109 0.52 -0.57 -5.38
C GLY A 109 -0.03 -0.77 -6.78
N LYS A 110 0.07 -1.98 -7.38
CA LYS A 110 -0.55 -2.30 -8.68
C LYS A 110 -2.04 -1.93 -8.72
N THR A 111 -2.83 -2.48 -7.81
CA THR A 111 -4.29 -2.29 -7.73
C THR A 111 -4.68 -0.82 -7.51
N PHE A 112 -3.88 -0.08 -6.73
CA PHE A 112 -4.04 1.37 -6.53
C PHE A 112 -3.92 2.13 -7.86
N LEU A 113 -2.85 1.85 -8.63
CA LEU A 113 -2.61 2.41 -9.97
C LEU A 113 -3.72 2.00 -10.95
N LEU A 114 -4.03 0.71 -11.04
CA LEU A 114 -4.94 0.16 -12.06
C LEU A 114 -6.39 0.61 -11.88
N LYS A 115 -6.90 0.70 -10.64
CA LYS A 115 -8.26 1.20 -10.37
C LYS A 115 -8.40 2.70 -10.64
N ARG A 116 -7.40 3.49 -10.25
CA ARG A 116 -7.39 4.95 -10.47
C ARG A 116 -7.21 5.30 -11.95
N TRP A 117 -6.34 4.56 -12.65
CA TRP A 117 -6.18 4.68 -14.09
C TRP A 117 -7.43 4.29 -14.86
N GLN A 118 -8.17 3.25 -14.45
CA GLN A 118 -9.45 2.93 -15.08
C GLN A 118 -10.47 4.09 -14.95
N GLN A 119 -10.63 4.68 -13.76
CA GLN A 119 -11.52 5.83 -13.56
C GLN A 119 -11.06 7.07 -14.35
N ASP A 120 -9.75 7.30 -14.45
CA ASP A 120 -9.17 8.39 -15.25
C ASP A 120 -9.42 8.20 -16.76
N LEU A 121 -9.29 6.97 -17.27
CA LEU A 121 -9.67 6.64 -18.65
C LEU A 121 -11.17 6.85 -18.91
N ASP A 122 -12.04 6.42 -17.99
CA ASP A 122 -13.50 6.68 -18.06
C ASP A 122 -13.81 8.19 -18.07
N ASN A 123 -13.12 8.97 -17.24
CA ASN A 123 -13.25 10.43 -17.18
C ASN A 123 -12.76 11.12 -18.46
N GLN A 124 -11.74 10.56 -19.11
CA GLN A 124 -11.28 10.95 -20.45
C GLN A 124 -12.20 10.44 -21.59
N GLY A 125 -13.30 9.75 -21.29
CA GLY A 125 -14.28 9.28 -22.26
C GLY A 125 -13.93 7.98 -22.98
N TRP A 126 -12.90 7.25 -22.53
CA TRP A 126 -12.58 5.92 -23.03
C TRP A 126 -13.64 4.90 -22.57
N GLN A 127 -13.57 3.67 -23.07
CA GLN A 127 -14.26 2.53 -22.47
C GLN A 127 -13.20 1.60 -21.86
N ALA A 128 -13.01 1.69 -20.54
CA ALA A 128 -11.97 0.99 -19.81
C ALA A 128 -12.59 0.09 -18.72
N ILE A 129 -12.47 -1.22 -18.88
CA ILE A 129 -13.15 -2.20 -18.03
C ILE A 129 -12.15 -2.76 -17.02
N TYR A 130 -12.35 -2.45 -15.74
CA TYR A 130 -11.62 -3.10 -14.65
C TYR A 130 -12.23 -4.47 -14.34
N TYR A 131 -11.38 -5.49 -14.22
CA TYR A 131 -11.74 -6.86 -13.89
C TYR A 131 -10.76 -7.41 -12.83
N ASN A 132 -11.25 -7.85 -11.67
CA ASN A 132 -10.43 -8.64 -10.74
C ASN A 132 -10.60 -10.12 -11.09
N ALA A 133 -9.55 -10.71 -11.68
CA ALA A 133 -9.57 -12.10 -12.11
C ALA A 133 -9.68 -13.07 -10.92
N TRP A 134 -9.22 -12.68 -9.73
CA TRP A 134 -9.27 -13.51 -8.51
C TRP A 134 -10.61 -13.44 -7.78
N GLU A 135 -11.28 -12.28 -7.76
CA GLU A 135 -12.64 -12.19 -7.18
C GLU A 135 -13.66 -13.02 -7.98
N ASP A 136 -13.52 -13.07 -9.30
CA ASP A 136 -14.38 -13.82 -10.23
C ASP A 136 -13.78 -15.20 -10.63
N ASP A 137 -12.70 -15.67 -9.98
CA ASP A 137 -12.05 -16.98 -10.24
C ASP A 137 -13.02 -18.16 -10.08
N PHE A 138 -14.10 -18.01 -9.29
CA PHE A 138 -15.16 -19.01 -9.14
C PHE A 138 -16.07 -19.17 -10.37
N ALA A 139 -16.00 -18.25 -11.34
CA ALA A 139 -16.72 -18.38 -12.61
C ALA A 139 -16.14 -19.53 -13.45
N GLY A 140 -17.02 -20.28 -14.13
CA GLY A 140 -16.64 -21.54 -14.77
C GLY A 140 -15.86 -21.44 -16.08
N ASP A 141 -15.83 -20.27 -16.72
CA ASP A 141 -15.10 -20.00 -17.98
C ASP A 141 -14.70 -18.50 -17.99
N PRO A 142 -13.42 -18.13 -18.21
CA PRO A 142 -12.99 -16.73 -18.19
C PRO A 142 -13.57 -15.84 -19.30
N LEU A 143 -14.14 -16.40 -20.39
CA LEU A 143 -14.90 -15.61 -21.36
C LEU A 143 -16.17 -15.02 -20.73
N LEU A 144 -16.83 -15.79 -19.86
CA LEU A 144 -18.13 -15.40 -19.32
C LEU A 144 -18.00 -14.26 -18.31
N SER A 145 -16.94 -14.26 -17.50
CA SER A 145 -16.63 -13.16 -16.59
C SER A 145 -16.26 -11.89 -17.37
N VAL A 146 -15.32 -11.96 -18.31
CA VAL A 146 -14.89 -10.79 -19.10
C VAL A 146 -16.03 -10.20 -19.94
N THR A 147 -16.87 -11.02 -20.59
CA THR A 147 -18.04 -10.53 -21.34
C THR A 147 -19.19 -10.07 -20.44
N GLY A 148 -19.30 -10.61 -19.21
CA GLY A 148 -20.18 -10.10 -18.16
C GLY A 148 -19.80 -8.70 -17.72
N GLN A 149 -18.54 -8.48 -17.34
CA GLN A 149 -18.04 -7.16 -16.91
C GLN A 149 -18.16 -6.12 -18.04
N LEU A 150 -17.85 -6.48 -19.29
CA LEU A 150 -18.11 -5.67 -20.48
C LEU A 150 -19.59 -5.25 -20.58
N SER A 151 -20.52 -6.20 -20.42
CA SER A 151 -21.96 -5.96 -20.50
C SER A 151 -22.51 -5.14 -19.33
N ALA A 152 -21.82 -5.11 -18.18
CA ALA A 152 -22.19 -4.35 -17.00
C ALA A 152 -21.65 -2.91 -17.03
N HIS A 153 -20.45 -2.70 -17.57
CA HIS A 153 -19.80 -1.39 -17.71
C HIS A 153 -20.48 -0.50 -18.77
N LEU A 154 -20.91 -1.09 -19.90
CA LEU A 154 -21.50 -0.32 -21.00
C LEU A 154 -22.88 0.25 -20.67
N LYS A 155 -23.06 1.55 -20.94
CA LYS A 155 -24.36 2.24 -20.81
C LYS A 155 -25.36 1.68 -21.84
N LYS A 156 -26.63 1.55 -21.44
CA LYS A 156 -27.70 0.99 -22.30
C LYS A 156 -27.82 1.77 -23.62
N GLY A 157 -27.52 1.10 -24.73
CA GLY A 157 -27.39 1.65 -26.08
C GLY A 157 -27.01 0.55 -27.07
N SER A 158 -26.48 0.92 -28.24
CA SER A 158 -26.01 -0.01 -29.28
C SER A 158 -24.87 -0.91 -28.79
N LEU A 159 -23.83 -0.32 -28.21
CA LEU A 159 -22.69 -1.02 -27.62
C LEU A 159 -23.13 -2.08 -26.58
N TRP A 160 -24.03 -1.70 -25.67
CA TRP A 160 -24.58 -2.62 -24.66
C TRP A 160 -25.38 -3.77 -25.29
N ALA A 161 -26.16 -3.51 -26.35
CA ALA A 161 -26.90 -4.56 -27.06
C ALA A 161 -25.94 -5.53 -27.79
N LYS A 162 -24.84 -5.03 -28.37
CA LYS A 162 -23.76 -5.87 -28.90
C LYS A 162 -23.09 -6.69 -27.81
N ALA A 163 -22.80 -6.11 -26.64
CA ALA A 163 -22.22 -6.83 -25.51
C ALA A 163 -23.13 -7.94 -24.95
N GLN A 164 -24.45 -7.69 -24.84
CA GLN A 164 -25.41 -8.75 -24.51
C GLN A 164 -25.42 -9.88 -25.54
N LYS A 165 -25.24 -9.58 -26.83
CA LYS A 165 -25.11 -10.59 -27.89
C LYS A 165 -23.81 -11.39 -27.76
N LEU A 166 -22.69 -10.74 -27.43
CA LEU A 166 -21.42 -11.42 -27.11
C LEU A 166 -21.58 -12.41 -25.95
N GLY A 167 -22.25 -12.02 -24.87
CA GLY A 167 -22.54 -12.90 -23.73
C GLY A 167 -23.35 -14.15 -24.11
N GLN A 168 -24.24 -14.06 -25.12
CA GLN A 168 -24.96 -15.21 -25.67
C GLN A 168 -24.07 -16.11 -26.53
N LEU A 169 -23.13 -15.53 -27.30
CA LEU A 169 -22.18 -16.25 -28.14
C LEU A 169 -21.06 -16.96 -27.34
N VAL A 170 -20.85 -16.58 -26.07
CA VAL A 170 -19.97 -17.31 -25.14
C VAL A 170 -20.59 -18.64 -24.67
N ALA A 171 -21.92 -18.80 -24.72
CA ALA A 171 -22.62 -19.97 -24.19
C ALA A 171 -22.11 -21.36 -24.66
N PRO A 172 -21.67 -21.59 -25.92
CA PRO A 172 -21.16 -22.88 -26.36
C PRO A 172 -19.77 -23.25 -25.81
N PHE A 173 -19.04 -22.29 -25.24
CA PHE A 173 -17.72 -22.51 -24.63
C PHE A 173 -17.82 -22.90 -23.15
N VAL A 174 -18.83 -22.37 -22.44
CA VAL A 174 -19.06 -22.61 -21.02
C VAL A 174 -19.47 -24.08 -20.80
N GLN A 175 -18.64 -24.83 -20.10
CA GLN A 175 -19.00 -26.19 -19.67
C GLN A 175 -20.24 -26.16 -18.76
N PRO A 176 -21.19 -27.11 -18.88
CA PRO A 176 -22.41 -27.12 -18.07
C PRO A 176 -22.12 -27.55 -16.63
N VAL A 177 -21.66 -26.60 -15.81
CA VAL A 177 -21.47 -26.75 -14.37
C VAL A 177 -22.82 -27.05 -13.70
N ALA A 178 -22.85 -28.02 -12.79
CA ALA A 178 -24.11 -28.52 -12.19
C ALA A 178 -24.83 -27.53 -11.26
N SER A 179 -24.22 -26.39 -10.94
CA SER A 179 -24.75 -25.32 -10.08
C SER A 179 -25.11 -24.07 -10.91
N THR A 180 -26.37 -23.95 -11.31
CA THR A 180 -26.91 -22.83 -12.13
C THR A 180 -26.98 -21.48 -11.41
N ALA A 181 -26.19 -21.27 -10.35
CA ALA A 181 -26.26 -20.08 -9.49
C ALA A 181 -25.34 -18.94 -9.95
N SER A 182 -24.13 -19.24 -10.44
CA SER A 182 -23.11 -18.24 -10.79
C SER A 182 -23.41 -17.41 -12.04
N ILE A 183 -24.25 -17.92 -12.95
CA ILE A 183 -24.61 -17.23 -14.19
C ILE A 183 -25.55 -16.04 -13.91
N ALA A 184 -26.50 -16.19 -12.99
CA ALA A 184 -27.54 -15.20 -12.71
C ALA A 184 -26.97 -13.84 -12.23
N THR A 185 -25.82 -13.87 -11.54
CA THR A 185 -25.09 -12.68 -11.07
C THR A 185 -24.53 -11.79 -12.18
N THR A 186 -24.33 -12.32 -13.40
CA THR A 186 -23.74 -11.56 -14.53
C THR A 186 -24.75 -10.73 -15.33
N GLY A 187 -26.06 -10.94 -15.11
CA GLY A 187 -27.11 -10.35 -15.94
C GLY A 187 -27.21 -10.92 -17.37
N ILE A 188 -26.35 -11.87 -17.76
CA ILE A 188 -26.40 -12.54 -19.06
C ILE A 188 -27.39 -13.73 -18.98
N SER A 189 -28.43 -13.68 -19.80
CA SER A 189 -29.39 -14.78 -19.97
C SER A 189 -28.82 -15.90 -20.84
N VAL A 190 -27.93 -16.72 -20.28
CA VAL A 190 -27.42 -17.92 -20.94
C VAL A 190 -28.55 -18.96 -21.09
N PRO A 191 -28.83 -19.50 -22.29
CA PRO A 191 -29.83 -20.56 -22.47
C PRO A 191 -29.49 -21.80 -21.64
N ASN A 192 -30.49 -22.37 -20.96
CA ASN A 192 -30.28 -23.53 -20.09
C ASN A 192 -29.93 -24.78 -20.92
N VAL A 193 -28.64 -25.12 -20.97
CA VAL A 193 -28.06 -26.23 -21.77
C VAL A 193 -28.51 -27.59 -21.22
N ARG A 194 -29.74 -27.99 -21.56
CA ARG A 194 -30.27 -29.32 -21.28
C ARG A 194 -29.39 -30.38 -21.95
N ARG A 195 -28.72 -31.23 -21.16
CA ARG A 195 -28.03 -32.43 -21.66
C ARG A 195 -29.01 -33.30 -22.44
N SER A 196 -28.92 -33.25 -23.78
CA SER A 196 -29.71 -34.13 -24.65
C SER A 196 -29.33 -35.60 -24.42
N LYS A 197 -30.28 -36.50 -24.67
CA LYS A 197 -30.12 -37.92 -24.33
C LYS A 197 -29.24 -38.65 -25.37
N ARG A 198 -28.07 -39.11 -24.93
CA ARG A 198 -27.37 -40.31 -25.45
C ARG A 198 -27.38 -40.51 -26.98
N THR A 199 -26.96 -39.50 -27.73
CA THR A 199 -26.29 -39.72 -29.02
C THR A 199 -24.79 -39.88 -28.75
N PRO A 200 -24.05 -40.80 -29.40
CA PRO A 200 -22.60 -40.75 -29.36
C PRO A 200 -22.11 -39.39 -29.90
N PRO A 201 -21.13 -38.73 -29.26
CA PRO A 201 -20.71 -37.40 -29.67
C PRO A 201 -20.08 -37.44 -31.07
N ASN A 202 -20.67 -36.71 -32.02
CA ASN A 202 -20.03 -36.44 -33.30
C ASN A 202 -18.98 -35.35 -33.09
N TYR A 203 -17.77 -35.75 -32.69
CA TYR A 203 -16.66 -34.84 -32.39
C TYR A 203 -16.34 -33.86 -33.54
N LEU A 204 -16.58 -34.25 -34.79
CA LEU A 204 -16.35 -33.36 -35.94
C LEU A 204 -17.41 -32.25 -36.02
N ALA A 205 -18.68 -32.56 -35.74
CA ALA A 205 -19.75 -31.56 -35.70
C ALA A 205 -19.61 -30.64 -34.47
N ASP A 206 -19.29 -31.19 -33.29
CA ASP A 206 -19.02 -30.42 -32.06
C ASP A 206 -17.82 -29.46 -32.24
N TYR A 207 -16.77 -29.90 -32.94
CA TYR A 207 -15.65 -29.05 -33.33
C TYR A 207 -16.07 -27.94 -34.32
N GLN A 208 -16.84 -28.28 -35.36
CA GLN A 208 -17.34 -27.32 -36.35
C GLN A 208 -18.27 -26.27 -35.72
N GLU A 209 -19.15 -26.67 -34.79
CA GLU A 209 -20.04 -25.77 -34.06
C GLU A 209 -19.24 -24.79 -33.18
N LYS A 210 -18.23 -25.28 -32.43
CA LYS A 210 -17.36 -24.43 -31.61
C LYS A 210 -16.47 -23.50 -32.44
N GLN A 211 -15.98 -23.95 -33.59
CA GLN A 211 -15.22 -23.11 -34.51
C GLN A 211 -16.11 -22.01 -35.13
N ALA A 212 -17.32 -22.34 -35.57
CA ALA A 212 -18.28 -21.35 -36.06
C ALA A 212 -18.67 -20.34 -34.97
N ALA A 213 -18.92 -20.79 -33.74
CA ALA A 213 -19.18 -19.91 -32.60
C ALA A 213 -17.98 -18.99 -32.28
N LYS A 214 -16.74 -19.48 -32.43
CA LYS A 214 -15.52 -18.70 -32.21
C LYS A 214 -15.37 -17.60 -33.25
N ASP A 215 -15.61 -17.92 -34.52
CA ASP A 215 -15.50 -16.96 -35.62
C ASP A 215 -16.65 -15.94 -35.59
N ASP A 216 -17.83 -16.32 -35.10
CA ASP A 216 -18.94 -15.39 -34.83
C ASP A 216 -18.66 -14.47 -33.63
N LEU A 217 -18.10 -15.01 -32.55
CA LEU A 217 -17.68 -14.25 -31.37
C LEU A 217 -16.57 -13.25 -31.71
N LYS A 218 -15.54 -13.65 -32.47
CA LYS A 218 -14.48 -12.75 -32.97
C LYS A 218 -15.06 -11.61 -33.83
N ARG A 219 -16.00 -11.90 -34.72
CA ARG A 219 -16.62 -10.88 -35.59
C ARG A 219 -17.37 -9.82 -34.77
N HIS A 220 -18.20 -10.26 -33.83
CA HIS A 220 -18.94 -9.34 -32.96
C HIS A 220 -18.03 -8.56 -31.99
N LEU A 221 -16.90 -9.12 -31.56
CA LEU A 221 -15.89 -8.40 -30.78
C LEU A 221 -15.25 -7.28 -31.61
N ALA A 222 -14.87 -7.57 -32.86
CA ALA A 222 -14.33 -6.57 -33.79
C ALA A 222 -15.38 -5.49 -34.15
N GLU A 223 -16.63 -5.87 -34.39
CA GLU A 223 -17.75 -4.94 -34.64
C GLU A 223 -18.06 -4.04 -33.43
N LEU A 224 -17.87 -4.52 -32.21
CA LEU A 224 -17.99 -3.71 -30.99
C LEU A 224 -16.79 -2.77 -30.84
N ALA A 225 -15.57 -3.29 -30.92
CA ALA A 225 -14.35 -2.52 -30.72
C ALA A 225 -14.17 -1.42 -31.78
N ALA A 226 -14.62 -1.65 -33.02
CA ALA A 226 -14.68 -0.62 -34.06
C ALA A 226 -15.72 0.47 -33.76
N GLU A 227 -16.88 0.13 -33.20
CA GLU A 227 -17.89 1.12 -32.78
C GLU A 227 -17.35 1.96 -31.60
N VAL A 228 -16.77 1.32 -30.57
CA VAL A 228 -16.05 2.00 -29.47
C VAL A 228 -14.97 2.95 -30.00
N ARG A 229 -14.13 2.49 -30.94
CA ARG A 229 -13.10 3.34 -31.55
C ARG A 229 -13.70 4.52 -32.32
N SER A 230 -14.86 4.35 -32.96
CA SER A 230 -15.53 5.43 -33.69
C SER A 230 -16.25 6.45 -32.79
N GLU A 231 -16.75 6.04 -31.62
CA GLU A 231 -17.44 6.92 -30.67
C GLU A 231 -16.47 7.65 -29.73
N ALA A 232 -15.48 6.94 -29.17
CA ALA A 232 -14.53 7.47 -28.20
C ALA A 232 -13.20 7.94 -28.84
N GLY A 233 -12.89 7.55 -30.07
CA GLY A 233 -11.58 7.78 -30.71
C GLY A 233 -10.44 6.90 -30.16
N GLN A 234 -10.67 6.16 -29.08
CA GLN A 234 -9.70 5.34 -28.35
C GLN A 234 -10.07 3.84 -28.44
N PRO A 235 -9.11 2.88 -28.32
CA PRO A 235 -9.43 1.46 -28.29
C PRO A 235 -10.21 1.05 -27.02
N LEU A 236 -10.87 -0.10 -27.08
CA LEU A 236 -11.50 -0.75 -25.94
C LEU A 236 -10.42 -1.36 -25.02
N VAL A 237 -10.40 -0.97 -23.74
CA VAL A 237 -9.33 -1.40 -22.81
C VAL A 237 -9.89 -2.35 -21.75
N PHE A 238 -9.23 -3.49 -21.55
CA PHE A 238 -9.50 -4.43 -20.46
C PHE A 238 -8.34 -4.42 -19.46
N ILE A 239 -8.59 -3.97 -18.24
CA ILE A 239 -7.62 -3.94 -17.14
C ILE A 239 -7.92 -5.11 -16.21
N ILE A 240 -7.07 -6.14 -16.23
CA ILE A 240 -7.23 -7.41 -15.51
C ILE A 240 -6.21 -7.46 -14.37
N ASP A 241 -6.65 -7.35 -13.10
CA ASP A 241 -5.77 -7.40 -11.93
C ASP A 241 -5.88 -8.73 -11.15
N GLU A 242 -4.89 -8.97 -10.30
CA GLU A 242 -4.76 -10.10 -9.36
C GLU A 242 -4.73 -11.50 -10.02
N LEU A 243 -4.40 -11.60 -11.31
CA LEU A 243 -4.20 -12.86 -12.03
C LEU A 243 -3.20 -13.80 -11.30
N ASP A 244 -2.20 -13.22 -10.64
CA ASP A 244 -1.20 -13.94 -9.84
C ASP A 244 -1.74 -14.68 -8.59
N ARG A 245 -3.04 -14.54 -8.27
CA ARG A 245 -3.74 -15.29 -7.21
C ARG A 245 -4.79 -16.29 -7.71
N CYS A 246 -5.12 -16.28 -9.00
CA CYS A 246 -6.08 -17.21 -9.58
C CYS A 246 -5.57 -18.65 -9.49
N ARG A 247 -6.48 -19.63 -9.57
CA ARG A 247 -6.10 -21.04 -9.74
C ARG A 247 -5.23 -21.18 -11.01
N PRO A 248 -4.11 -21.92 -11.00
CA PRO A 248 -3.14 -21.93 -12.12
C PRO A 248 -3.77 -22.24 -13.48
N THR A 249 -4.73 -23.16 -13.51
CA THR A 249 -5.49 -23.53 -14.73
C THR A 249 -6.36 -22.40 -15.26
N PHE A 250 -7.00 -21.63 -14.37
CA PHE A 250 -7.82 -20.47 -14.75
C PHE A 250 -6.94 -19.33 -15.29
N ALA A 251 -5.76 -19.13 -14.69
CA ALA A 251 -4.80 -18.12 -15.16
C ALA A 251 -4.32 -18.41 -16.59
N ILE A 252 -3.96 -19.67 -16.90
CA ILE A 252 -3.62 -20.06 -18.29
C ILE A 252 -4.82 -19.96 -19.21
N GLU A 253 -5.98 -20.48 -18.80
CA GLU A 253 -7.17 -20.43 -19.64
C GLU A 253 -7.53 -18.99 -20.04
N LEU A 254 -7.50 -18.03 -19.11
CA LEU A 254 -7.75 -16.62 -19.40
C LEU A 254 -6.72 -16.03 -20.37
N LEU A 255 -5.42 -16.34 -20.21
CA LEU A 255 -4.37 -15.90 -21.13
C LEU A 255 -4.56 -16.50 -22.55
N GLU A 256 -4.91 -17.78 -22.65
CA GLU A 256 -5.23 -18.46 -23.91
C GLU A 256 -6.51 -17.89 -24.55
N ARG A 257 -7.57 -17.64 -23.76
CA ARG A 257 -8.81 -17.00 -24.24
C ARG A 257 -8.52 -15.61 -24.82
N VAL A 258 -7.68 -14.80 -24.15
CA VAL A 258 -7.25 -13.50 -24.70
C VAL A 258 -6.50 -13.67 -26.01
N LYS A 259 -5.44 -14.49 -26.06
CA LYS A 259 -4.60 -14.64 -27.25
C LYS A 259 -5.25 -15.40 -28.42
N HIS A 260 -6.39 -16.07 -28.22
CA HIS A 260 -7.08 -16.82 -29.27
C HIS A 260 -8.47 -16.34 -29.65
N ILE A 261 -9.13 -15.51 -28.82
CA ILE A 261 -10.50 -15.01 -29.05
C ILE A 261 -10.54 -13.49 -29.05
N PHE A 262 -9.92 -12.81 -28.08
CA PHE A 262 -9.89 -11.34 -28.05
C PHE A 262 -8.76 -10.70 -28.88
N ASP A 263 -7.98 -11.54 -29.58
CA ASP A 263 -7.08 -11.19 -30.68
C ASP A 263 -7.87 -10.60 -31.88
N VAL A 264 -8.35 -9.36 -31.73
CA VAL A 264 -9.05 -8.56 -32.76
C VAL A 264 -8.62 -7.08 -32.68
N PRO A 265 -8.70 -6.31 -33.78
CA PRO A 265 -8.31 -4.90 -33.78
C PRO A 265 -9.09 -4.03 -32.79
N ASN A 266 -8.47 -2.93 -32.34
CA ASN A 266 -9.02 -1.95 -31.40
C ASN A 266 -9.32 -2.48 -29.98
N ILE A 267 -8.76 -3.62 -29.57
CA ILE A 267 -8.81 -4.10 -28.18
C ILE A 267 -7.40 -4.16 -27.59
N VAL A 268 -7.23 -3.62 -26.39
CA VAL A 268 -5.99 -3.70 -25.61
C VAL A 268 -6.25 -4.33 -24.24
N PHE A 269 -5.43 -5.29 -23.85
CA PHE A 269 -5.44 -5.91 -22.53
C PHE A 269 -4.27 -5.40 -21.69
N VAL A 270 -4.52 -5.16 -20.40
CA VAL A 270 -3.47 -4.83 -19.42
C VAL A 270 -3.62 -5.70 -18.20
N PHE A 271 -2.65 -6.60 -17.99
CA PHE A 271 -2.64 -7.55 -16.89
C PHE A 271 -1.78 -7.06 -15.73
N GLY A 272 -2.40 -6.75 -14.59
CA GLY A 272 -1.72 -6.57 -13.30
C GLY A 272 -1.25 -7.92 -12.77
N ILE A 273 0.07 -8.17 -12.80
CA ILE A 273 0.65 -9.46 -12.40
C ILE A 273 1.82 -9.30 -11.42
N ASN A 274 2.15 -10.35 -10.70
CA ASN A 274 3.41 -10.52 -9.99
C ASN A 274 4.11 -11.69 -10.66
N ARG A 275 5.02 -11.41 -11.60
CA ARG A 275 5.59 -12.41 -12.51
C ARG A 275 6.21 -13.58 -11.75
N ASP A 276 7.02 -13.28 -10.73
CA ASP A 276 7.70 -14.29 -9.91
C ASP A 276 6.72 -15.31 -9.32
N GLU A 277 5.55 -14.86 -8.86
CA GLU A 277 4.57 -15.74 -8.21
C GLU A 277 3.69 -16.46 -9.24
N LEU A 278 3.34 -15.80 -10.37
CA LEU A 278 2.64 -16.44 -11.48
C LEU A 278 3.51 -17.57 -12.10
N VAL A 279 4.81 -17.37 -12.27
CA VAL A 279 5.76 -18.40 -12.75
C VAL A 279 5.74 -19.62 -11.84
N LYS A 280 5.96 -19.46 -10.53
CA LYS A 280 5.93 -20.57 -9.55
C LYS A 280 4.57 -21.28 -9.51
N SER A 281 3.48 -20.51 -9.61
CA SER A 281 2.11 -21.01 -9.63
C SER A 281 1.89 -21.99 -10.79
N LEU A 282 2.44 -21.67 -11.96
CA LEU A 282 2.39 -22.54 -13.15
C LEU A 282 3.34 -23.74 -13.05
N GLU A 283 4.59 -23.55 -12.64
CA GLU A 283 5.56 -24.63 -12.42
C GLU A 283 5.02 -25.70 -11.45
N SER A 284 4.26 -25.29 -10.44
CA SER A 284 3.63 -26.21 -9.47
C SER A 284 2.57 -27.15 -10.06
N VAL A 285 2.03 -26.86 -11.25
CA VAL A 285 0.97 -27.65 -11.92
C VAL A 285 1.45 -28.31 -13.20
N TYR A 286 2.26 -27.61 -14.00
CA TYR A 286 2.76 -28.10 -15.28
C TYR A 286 4.12 -28.80 -15.17
N GLY A 287 4.77 -28.73 -14.01
CA GLY A 287 6.05 -29.39 -13.74
C GLY A 287 7.24 -28.64 -14.32
N ASP A 288 8.19 -29.40 -14.87
CA ASP A 288 9.51 -28.94 -15.35
C ASP A 288 9.42 -28.19 -16.70
N ILE A 289 8.60 -27.14 -16.75
CA ILE A 289 8.45 -26.23 -17.88
C ILE A 289 9.17 -24.90 -17.59
N ASP A 290 9.74 -24.28 -18.62
CA ASP A 290 10.14 -22.86 -18.54
C ASP A 290 8.87 -21.98 -18.64
N ALA A 291 8.15 -21.87 -17.52
CA ALA A 291 6.98 -21.02 -17.39
C ALA A 291 7.31 -19.54 -17.65
N GLY A 292 8.53 -19.11 -17.33
CA GLY A 292 9.03 -17.75 -17.58
C GLY A 292 9.11 -17.38 -19.07
N THR A 293 9.51 -18.33 -19.93
CA THR A 293 9.51 -18.22 -21.40
C THR A 293 8.15 -18.52 -22.02
N TYR A 294 7.36 -19.41 -21.43
CA TYR A 294 5.99 -19.65 -21.88
C TYR A 294 5.13 -18.39 -21.72
N LEU A 295 5.19 -17.71 -20.57
CA LEU A 295 4.47 -16.45 -20.32
C LEU A 295 4.83 -15.32 -21.30
N ARG A 296 6.08 -15.25 -21.79
CA ARG A 296 6.51 -14.27 -22.81
C ARG A 296 5.74 -14.36 -24.13
N ARG A 297 4.96 -15.42 -24.38
CA ARG A 297 4.16 -15.58 -25.60
C ARG A 297 2.81 -14.88 -25.55
N PHE A 298 2.35 -14.49 -24.36
CA PHE A 298 1.04 -13.88 -24.16
C PHE A 298 1.09 -12.34 -24.11
N PHE A 299 2.20 -11.77 -23.65
CA PHE A 299 2.41 -10.33 -23.53
C PHE A 299 3.24 -9.79 -24.71
N ASP A 300 2.69 -8.80 -25.40
CA ASP A 300 3.37 -8.06 -26.47
C ASP A 300 4.22 -6.90 -25.91
N MET A 301 3.93 -6.45 -24.68
CA MET A 301 4.79 -5.56 -23.88
C MET A 301 4.80 -5.96 -22.39
N GLU A 302 5.97 -5.85 -21.75
CA GLU A 302 6.13 -6.04 -20.30
C GLU A 302 6.58 -4.72 -19.64
N PHE A 303 5.74 -4.14 -18.77
CA PHE A 303 6.03 -2.92 -18.01
C PHE A 303 6.26 -3.25 -16.53
N VAL A 304 7.50 -3.12 -16.06
CA VAL A 304 7.83 -3.34 -14.64
C VAL A 304 7.57 -2.05 -13.85
N LEU A 305 6.66 -2.11 -12.87
CA LEU A 305 6.31 -0.99 -12.01
C LEU A 305 7.53 -0.54 -11.19
N PRO A 306 7.97 0.74 -11.27
CA PRO A 306 9.14 1.20 -10.55
C PRO A 306 8.94 1.12 -9.03
N ALA A 307 10.02 0.74 -8.35
CA ALA A 307 10.12 0.74 -6.89
C ALA A 307 9.70 2.11 -6.32
N PRO A 308 8.88 2.14 -5.26
CA PRO A 308 8.33 3.38 -4.73
C PRO A 308 9.41 4.25 -4.05
N ASP A 309 9.17 5.57 -4.00
CA ASP A 309 9.93 6.46 -3.12
C ASP A 309 9.54 6.17 -1.67
N ALA A 310 10.39 5.39 -1.00
CA ALA A 310 10.19 5.01 0.39
C ALA A 310 10.24 6.21 1.35
N ALA A 311 10.90 7.32 1.00
CA ALA A 311 10.95 8.50 1.85
C ALA A 311 9.67 9.34 1.74
N GLN A 312 9.15 9.52 0.52
CA GLN A 312 7.87 10.17 0.23
C GLN A 312 6.74 9.41 0.95
N PHE A 313 6.67 8.09 0.79
CA PHE A 313 5.61 7.28 1.38
C PHE A 313 5.76 7.11 2.91
N SER A 314 6.96 6.90 3.47
CA SER A 314 7.14 6.88 4.93
C SER A 314 6.74 8.20 5.59
N ARG A 315 7.09 9.36 5.00
CA ARG A 315 6.68 10.68 5.52
C ARG A 315 5.17 10.87 5.45
N HIS A 316 4.52 10.43 4.36
CA HIS A 316 3.06 10.43 4.28
C HIS A 316 2.44 9.55 5.36
N LEU A 317 2.89 8.29 5.50
CA LEU A 317 2.36 7.35 6.48
C LEU A 317 2.47 7.89 7.91
N LEU A 318 3.65 8.38 8.34
CA LEU A 318 3.84 8.92 9.69
C LEU A 318 2.85 10.06 10.01
N LYS A 319 2.61 10.97 9.06
CA LYS A 319 1.61 12.04 9.18
C LYS A 319 0.18 11.52 9.10
N ARG A 320 -0.12 10.56 8.23
CA ARG A 320 -1.45 9.97 8.03
C ARG A 320 -1.89 9.11 9.21
N TYR A 321 -0.93 8.52 9.92
CA TYR A 321 -1.09 7.89 11.23
C TYR A 321 -1.16 8.91 12.39
N GLY A 322 -0.85 10.19 12.18
CA GLY A 322 -0.94 11.27 13.17
C GLY A 322 0.21 11.29 14.20
N LEU A 323 1.35 10.67 13.87
CA LEU A 323 2.47 10.51 14.80
C LEU A 323 3.21 11.82 15.06
N ASP A 324 3.29 12.69 14.06
CA ASP A 324 3.80 14.06 14.20
C ASP A 324 3.03 14.83 15.29
N VAL A 325 1.70 14.78 15.26
CA VAL A 325 0.83 15.43 16.25
C VAL A 325 0.92 14.73 17.61
N PHE A 326 0.97 13.40 17.65
CA PHE A 326 1.05 12.62 18.89
C PHE A 326 2.34 12.88 19.69
N PHE A 327 3.52 12.73 19.07
CA PHE A 327 4.80 12.95 19.73
C PHE A 327 5.01 14.45 20.08
N SER A 328 4.46 15.37 19.28
CA SER A 328 4.42 16.80 19.64
C SER A 328 3.55 17.06 20.88
N ASN A 329 2.40 16.39 21.00
CA ASN A 329 1.55 16.49 22.19
C ASN A 329 2.20 15.86 23.44
N LEU A 330 2.88 14.71 23.32
CA LEU A 330 3.66 14.11 24.41
C LEU A 330 4.78 15.03 24.93
N SER A 331 5.29 15.94 24.10
CA SER A 331 6.32 16.92 24.49
C SER A 331 5.76 18.14 25.24
N LYS A 332 4.44 18.37 25.22
CA LYS A 332 3.83 19.56 25.84
C LYS A 332 3.98 19.52 27.36
N GLY A 333 4.40 20.64 27.93
CA GLY A 333 4.65 20.78 29.37
C GLY A 333 6.09 20.42 29.79
N GLN A 334 7.01 20.21 28.84
CA GLN A 334 8.45 20.06 29.12
C GLN A 334 9.26 21.15 28.43
N ASN A 335 10.42 21.48 29.01
CA ASN A 335 11.32 22.53 28.48
C ASN A 335 12.12 22.07 27.25
N ASP A 336 12.19 20.77 27.01
CA ASP A 336 12.80 20.15 25.83
C ASP A 336 11.71 19.50 24.98
N ASP A 337 11.83 19.67 23.65
CA ASP A 337 11.06 18.98 22.60
C ASP A 337 11.40 17.46 22.55
N PHE A 338 11.38 16.78 23.70
CA PHE A 338 12.00 15.48 23.90
C PHE A 338 11.43 14.39 22.97
N HIS A 339 10.15 14.10 23.10
CA HIS A 339 9.47 13.12 22.26
C HIS A 339 9.38 13.58 20.79
N PHE A 340 9.39 14.89 20.52
CA PHE A 340 9.45 15.41 19.16
C PHE A 340 10.83 15.22 18.49
N ARG A 341 11.94 15.19 19.27
CA ARG A 341 13.26 14.74 18.78
C ARG A 341 13.25 13.25 18.46
N GLU A 342 12.62 12.42 19.30
CA GLU A 342 12.45 10.98 19.04
C GLU A 342 11.64 10.74 17.75
N PHE A 343 10.54 11.48 17.55
CA PHE A 343 9.77 11.46 16.30
C PHE A 343 10.61 11.85 15.06
N ARG A 344 11.47 12.89 15.16
CA ARG A 344 12.39 13.25 14.07
C ARG A 344 13.36 12.11 13.76
N GLY A 345 13.90 11.44 14.79
CA GLY A 345 14.72 10.24 14.61
C GLY A 345 14.00 9.12 13.87
N ILE A 346 12.72 8.86 14.19
CA ILE A 346 11.88 7.90 13.44
C ILE A 346 11.66 8.37 11.99
N ALA A 347 11.37 9.66 11.79
CA ALA A 347 11.11 10.23 10.48
C ALA A 347 12.34 10.25 9.55
N ASP A 348 13.55 10.33 10.11
CA ASP A 348 14.81 10.17 9.39
C ASP A 348 15.15 8.70 9.15
N ALA A 349 15.04 7.86 10.18
CA ALA A 349 15.47 6.46 10.14
C ALA A 349 14.54 5.58 9.30
N LEU A 350 13.22 5.75 9.41
CA LEU A 350 12.24 4.87 8.76
C LEU A 350 12.41 4.85 7.23
N PRO A 351 12.49 5.99 6.50
CA PRO A 351 12.85 6.02 5.10
C PRO A 351 14.10 5.21 4.75
N PHE A 352 15.17 5.33 5.53
CA PHE A 352 16.44 4.64 5.26
C PHE A 352 16.35 3.14 5.50
N VAL A 353 15.79 2.73 6.64
CA VAL A 353 15.68 1.32 7.03
C VAL A 353 14.79 0.57 6.05
N VAL A 354 13.59 1.07 5.74
CA VAL A 354 12.64 0.36 4.86
C VAL A 354 13.09 0.34 3.40
N GLY A 355 13.75 1.40 2.92
CA GLY A 355 14.37 1.43 1.60
C GLY A 355 15.55 0.46 1.47
N THR A 356 16.43 0.43 2.48
CA THR A 356 17.62 -0.45 2.50
C THR A 356 17.27 -1.93 2.65
N MET A 357 16.28 -2.26 3.49
CA MET A 357 15.75 -3.63 3.62
C MET A 357 14.81 -4.03 2.47
N GLY A 358 14.43 -3.10 1.60
CA GLY A 358 13.64 -3.34 0.39
C GLY A 358 12.20 -3.79 0.65
N LEU A 359 11.51 -3.10 1.54
CA LEU A 359 10.11 -3.33 1.89
C LEU A 359 9.14 -2.90 0.77
N SER A 360 7.95 -3.48 0.75
CA SER A 360 6.82 -3.01 -0.08
C SER A 360 6.03 -1.88 0.64
N LEU A 361 5.12 -1.19 -0.07
CA LEU A 361 4.24 -0.19 0.54
C LEU A 361 3.36 -0.80 1.65
N ARG A 362 2.97 -2.07 1.50
CA ARG A 362 2.21 -2.83 2.50
C ARG A 362 3.03 -3.06 3.77
N ASP A 363 4.31 -3.39 3.63
CA ASP A 363 5.22 -3.58 4.77
C ASP A 363 5.56 -2.23 5.41
N MET A 364 5.63 -1.15 4.64
CA MET A 364 5.82 0.21 5.14
C MET A 364 4.61 0.72 5.94
N ASP A 365 3.37 0.47 5.47
CA ASP A 365 2.17 0.70 6.28
C ASP A 365 2.22 -0.10 7.57
N TYR A 366 2.60 -1.38 7.50
CA TYR A 366 2.78 -2.22 8.68
C TYR A 366 3.79 -1.62 9.67
N CYS A 367 4.95 -1.15 9.21
CA CYS A 367 5.93 -0.45 10.06
C CYS A 367 5.30 0.78 10.73
N ALA A 368 4.68 1.68 9.95
CA ALA A 368 4.07 2.90 10.49
C ALA A 368 2.91 2.62 11.46
N ARG A 369 2.14 1.56 11.20
CA ARG A 369 1.07 1.06 12.06
C ARG A 369 1.60 0.46 13.35
N LEU A 370 2.65 -0.35 13.32
CA LEU A 370 3.27 -0.93 14.52
C LEU A 370 4.00 0.12 15.36
N ILE A 371 4.67 1.09 14.72
CA ILE A 371 5.17 2.32 15.37
C ILE A 371 4.00 3.04 16.06
N SER A 372 2.88 3.24 15.36
CA SER A 372 1.68 3.89 15.89
C SER A 372 1.13 3.19 17.14
N VAL A 373 1.03 1.86 17.15
CA VAL A 373 0.53 1.14 18.34
C VAL A 373 1.54 1.19 19.49
N ALA A 374 2.81 0.82 19.25
CA ALA A 374 3.81 0.75 20.31
C ALA A 374 4.24 2.12 20.89
N ALA A 375 4.01 3.21 20.15
CA ALA A 375 4.20 4.58 20.64
C ALA A 375 3.07 5.05 21.59
N ARG A 376 1.84 4.51 21.49
CA ARG A 376 0.72 4.90 22.38
C ARG A 376 0.99 4.58 23.85
N ASP A 377 1.82 3.57 24.12
CA ASP A 377 2.23 3.17 25.46
C ASP A 377 3.37 4.03 26.03
N LEU A 378 3.84 5.08 25.33
CA LEU A 378 4.90 5.95 25.82
C LEU A 378 4.38 6.93 26.89
N GLN A 379 5.02 6.89 28.05
CA GLN A 379 4.81 7.88 29.11
C GLN A 379 5.69 9.12 28.83
N PRO A 380 5.27 10.35 29.19
CA PRO A 380 5.98 11.60 28.83
C PRO A 380 7.45 11.74 29.26
N ARG A 381 8.04 10.79 29.98
CA ARG A 381 9.46 10.78 30.38
C ARG A 381 10.18 9.47 30.07
N GLN A 382 9.56 8.56 29.30
CA GLN A 382 10.14 7.27 28.94
C GLN A 382 10.79 7.37 27.56
N SER A 383 12.13 7.34 27.52
CA SER A 383 12.84 7.44 26.24
C SER A 383 12.61 6.24 25.32
N LEU A 384 12.58 6.54 24.03
CA LEU A 384 12.46 5.64 22.90
C LEU A 384 13.63 5.92 21.93
N PRO A 385 14.74 5.15 21.98
CA PRO A 385 15.85 5.36 21.04
C PRO A 385 15.38 5.04 19.60
N PRO A 386 15.25 6.05 18.72
CA PRO A 386 14.31 5.96 17.61
C PRO A 386 14.88 5.20 16.41
N GLU A 387 16.19 5.29 16.16
CA GLU A 387 16.90 4.47 15.18
C GLU A 387 16.76 2.97 15.52
N LEU A 388 17.02 2.59 16.77
CA LEU A 388 16.96 1.19 17.23
C LEU A 388 15.53 0.64 17.14
N PHE A 389 14.54 1.39 17.64
CA PHE A 389 13.13 1.02 17.56
C PHE A 389 12.65 0.81 16.11
N THR A 390 13.09 1.69 15.20
CA THR A 390 12.80 1.59 13.76
C THR A 390 13.43 0.34 13.14
N VAL A 391 14.70 0.04 13.45
CA VAL A 391 15.37 -1.18 12.97
C VAL A 391 14.71 -2.44 13.52
N LEU A 392 14.38 -2.49 14.81
CA LEU A 392 13.71 -3.64 15.43
C LEU A 392 12.37 -3.97 14.74
N ILE A 393 11.53 -2.96 14.47
CA ILE A 393 10.25 -3.13 13.77
C ILE A 393 10.46 -3.66 12.34
N ALA A 394 11.38 -3.08 11.56
CA ALA A 394 11.63 -3.54 10.20
C ALA A 394 12.30 -4.92 10.13
N LEU A 395 13.20 -5.22 11.08
CA LEU A 395 13.87 -6.52 11.21
C LEU A 395 12.88 -7.63 11.55
N LYS A 396 11.93 -7.37 12.46
CA LYS A 396 10.86 -8.33 12.82
C LYS A 396 10.01 -8.77 11.63
N ILE A 397 9.75 -7.88 10.68
CA ILE A 397 9.01 -8.16 9.45
C ILE A 397 9.88 -8.91 8.42
N THR A 398 11.14 -8.48 8.28
CA THR A 398 12.00 -8.94 7.16
C THR A 398 12.88 -10.15 7.47
N ASN A 399 13.17 -10.40 8.74
CA ASN A 399 13.89 -11.55 9.26
C ASN A 399 13.57 -11.77 10.76
N GLN A 400 12.42 -12.39 11.03
CA GLN A 400 11.94 -12.66 12.39
C GLN A 400 12.94 -13.48 13.23
N GLU A 401 13.79 -14.29 12.61
CA GLU A 401 14.81 -15.08 13.30
C GLU A 401 15.99 -14.21 13.76
N LEU A 402 16.51 -13.33 12.90
CA LEU A 402 17.54 -12.37 13.31
C LEU A 402 16.99 -11.34 14.31
N TYR A 403 15.71 -10.99 14.23
CA TYR A 403 15.03 -10.19 15.27
C TYR A 403 15.09 -10.88 16.64
N ARG A 404 14.61 -12.13 16.75
CA ARG A 404 14.68 -12.89 18.02
C ARG A 404 16.11 -12.99 18.53
N ARG A 405 17.03 -13.48 17.68
CA ARG A 405 18.42 -13.67 18.07
C ARG A 405 19.08 -12.37 18.56
N PHE A 406 18.78 -11.23 17.96
CA PHE A 406 19.31 -9.93 18.39
C PHE A 406 18.67 -9.46 19.71
N VAL A 407 17.36 -9.66 19.90
CA VAL A 407 16.66 -9.38 21.17
C VAL A 407 17.18 -10.26 22.31
N ASP A 408 17.44 -11.53 22.04
CA ASP A 408 17.97 -12.51 23.00
C ASP A 408 19.51 -12.43 23.18
N GLY A 409 20.19 -11.47 22.53
CA GLY A 409 21.64 -11.26 22.63
C GLY A 409 22.52 -12.33 21.97
N THR A 410 21.93 -13.20 21.14
CA THR A 410 22.62 -14.29 20.40
C THR A 410 22.94 -13.95 18.93
N ALA A 411 22.59 -12.74 18.49
CA ALA A 411 23.10 -12.08 17.29
C ALA A 411 23.62 -10.69 17.65
N ARG A 412 24.56 -10.18 16.85
CA ARG A 412 25.22 -8.89 17.08
C ARG A 412 24.59 -7.76 16.27
N GLY A 413 24.84 -6.51 16.68
CA GLY A 413 24.59 -5.34 15.84
C GLY A 413 25.29 -5.46 14.49
N ALA A 414 26.50 -6.03 14.47
CA ALA A 414 27.20 -6.41 13.25
C ALA A 414 26.39 -7.33 12.31
N ASP A 415 25.68 -8.34 12.84
CA ASP A 415 24.82 -9.22 12.04
C ASP A 415 23.66 -8.45 11.39
N VAL A 416 23.05 -7.52 12.13
CA VAL A 416 21.97 -6.66 11.65
C VAL A 416 22.45 -5.68 10.57
N ILE A 417 23.62 -5.06 10.76
CA ILE A 417 24.24 -4.16 9.78
C ILE A 417 24.64 -4.92 8.50
N ASN A 418 25.20 -6.13 8.63
CA ASN A 418 25.49 -7.01 7.50
C ASN A 418 24.21 -7.43 6.74
N TYR A 419 23.13 -7.76 7.45
CA TYR A 419 21.83 -8.08 6.87
C TYR A 419 21.20 -6.90 6.11
N MET A 420 21.30 -5.68 6.64
CA MET A 420 20.88 -4.46 5.94
C MET A 420 21.74 -4.21 4.70
N SER A 421 23.05 -4.39 4.82
CA SER A 421 24.05 -4.11 3.78
C SER A 421 24.04 -5.13 2.63
N THR A 422 23.63 -6.37 2.86
CA THR A 422 23.43 -7.36 1.80
C THR A 422 22.17 -7.05 0.98
N ARG A 423 21.05 -6.65 1.62
CA ARG A 423 19.81 -6.24 0.91
C ARG A 423 19.96 -4.97 0.06
N ARG A 424 20.55 -3.89 0.59
CA ARG A 424 21.84 -3.40 0.07
C ARG A 424 22.14 -3.43 -1.44
N GLY A 425 22.82 -4.52 -1.80
CA GLY A 425 23.51 -4.71 -3.07
C GLY A 425 22.72 -5.52 -4.10
N SER A 426 21.72 -6.30 -3.69
CA SER A 426 20.90 -7.08 -4.62
C SER A 426 19.81 -6.28 -5.35
N ARG A 427 19.72 -4.95 -5.14
CA ARG A 427 18.71 -4.08 -5.76
C ARG A 427 19.26 -2.69 -6.10
N ASP A 428 19.09 -2.28 -7.34
CA ASP A 428 19.56 -0.99 -7.92
C ASP A 428 19.04 0.27 -7.16
N VAL A 429 17.98 0.11 -6.37
CA VAL A 429 17.46 1.09 -5.41
C VAL A 429 18.56 1.67 -4.50
N GLY A 430 19.54 0.85 -4.10
CA GLY A 430 20.61 1.23 -3.16
C GLY A 430 21.60 2.29 -3.68
N ALA A 431 21.64 2.54 -5.00
CA ALA A 431 22.46 3.60 -5.59
C ALA A 431 21.80 4.98 -5.43
N ARG A 432 20.52 5.12 -5.84
CA ARG A 432 19.78 6.39 -5.75
C ARG A 432 19.56 6.84 -4.31
N TYR A 433 19.29 5.90 -3.40
CA TYR A 433 19.00 6.24 -2.00
C TYR A 433 20.21 6.81 -1.22
N ARG A 434 21.46 6.52 -1.67
CA ARG A 434 22.67 7.13 -1.09
C ARG A 434 22.81 8.63 -1.39
N LEU A 435 22.11 9.16 -2.39
CA LEU A 435 22.15 10.58 -2.75
C LEU A 435 21.08 11.43 -2.02
N ALA A 436 20.15 10.80 -1.30
CA ALA A 436 19.00 11.47 -0.68
C ALA A 436 18.92 11.35 0.85
N VAL A 437 19.68 10.44 1.46
CA VAL A 437 19.74 10.27 2.93
C VAL A 437 21.03 10.88 3.46
N ALA A 438 20.94 11.71 4.51
CA ALA A 438 22.11 12.24 5.20
C ALA A 438 22.94 11.11 5.83
N THR A 439 24.26 11.10 5.59
CA THR A 439 25.21 10.11 6.12
C THR A 439 25.04 9.91 7.63
N SER A 440 24.84 11.00 8.37
CA SER A 440 24.61 11.00 9.82
C SER A 440 23.43 10.16 10.31
N THR A 441 22.46 9.81 9.47
CA THR A 441 21.37 8.88 9.85
C THR A 441 21.84 7.43 9.78
N ILE A 442 22.73 7.09 8.84
CA ILE A 442 23.40 5.79 8.78
C ILE A 442 24.31 5.64 10.00
N ASP A 443 25.15 6.65 10.24
CA ASP A 443 26.13 6.65 11.34
C ASP A 443 25.47 6.57 12.73
N ARG A 444 24.22 7.04 12.88
CA ARG A 444 23.41 6.87 14.10
C ARG A 444 22.82 5.47 14.23
N ILE A 445 22.28 4.92 13.13
CA ILE A 445 21.72 3.56 13.11
C ILE A 445 22.80 2.52 13.44
N GLU A 446 23.97 2.64 12.83
CA GLU A 446 25.09 1.73 13.10
C GLU A 446 25.62 1.91 14.52
N ALA A 447 25.71 3.15 15.02
CA ALA A 447 26.12 3.41 16.40
C ALA A 447 25.17 2.81 17.45
N VAL A 448 23.85 2.94 17.32
CA VAL A 448 22.91 2.32 18.29
C VAL A 448 22.94 0.79 18.23
N LEU A 449 23.19 0.20 17.05
CA LEU A 449 23.36 -1.24 16.89
C LEU A 449 24.69 -1.74 17.50
N TYR A 450 25.77 -0.96 17.43
CA TYR A 450 27.02 -1.27 18.14
C TYR A 450 26.97 -0.97 19.64
N CYS A 451 26.18 0.01 20.07
CA CYS A 451 25.89 0.23 21.48
C CYS A 451 25.09 -0.94 22.09
N ALA A 452 24.23 -1.60 21.31
CA ALA A 452 23.56 -2.85 21.69
C ALA A 452 24.51 -3.99 22.04
N ASP A 453 25.63 -4.10 21.34
CA ASP A 453 26.67 -5.10 21.60
C ASP A 453 27.53 -4.78 22.85
N GLY A 454 27.28 -3.66 23.52
CA GLY A 454 28.15 -3.09 24.54
C GLY A 454 29.18 -2.16 23.91
N GLY A 455 28.78 -0.90 23.67
CA GLY A 455 29.53 0.06 22.84
C GLY A 455 31.00 0.28 23.22
N GLY A 456 31.40 0.05 24.48
CA GLY A 456 32.81 0.06 24.89
C GLY A 456 33.66 -1.03 24.21
N VAL A 457 33.11 -2.24 24.02
CA VAL A 457 33.79 -3.33 23.29
C VAL A 457 34.00 -2.93 21.82
N VAL A 458 32.96 -2.41 21.18
CA VAL A 458 33.04 -2.00 19.77
C VAL A 458 33.97 -0.79 19.60
N SER A 459 33.91 0.21 20.50
CA SER A 459 34.84 1.35 20.50
C SER A 459 36.30 0.87 20.57
N ASN A 460 36.61 -0.16 21.36
CA ASN A 460 37.95 -0.73 21.44
C ASN A 460 38.37 -1.43 20.13
N GLN A 461 37.44 -2.11 19.44
CA GLN A 461 37.72 -2.69 18.11
C GLN A 461 37.91 -1.61 17.03
N ILE A 462 37.15 -0.51 17.08
CA ILE A 462 37.35 0.64 16.18
C ILE A 462 38.70 1.33 16.48
N ASP A 463 39.09 1.47 17.75
CA ASP A 463 40.42 1.96 18.12
C ASP A 463 41.55 1.03 17.68
N ALA A 464 41.33 -0.29 17.65
CA ALA A 464 42.29 -1.24 17.10
C ALA A 464 42.42 -1.07 15.57
N LEU A 465 41.31 -0.97 14.83
CA LEU A 465 41.30 -0.63 13.39
C LEU A 465 42.07 0.67 13.11
N MET A 466 41.69 1.77 13.76
CA MET A 466 42.26 3.11 13.52
C MET A 466 43.76 3.19 13.83
N THR A 467 44.28 2.29 14.66
CA THR A 467 45.71 2.23 15.02
C THR A 467 46.48 1.10 14.34
N GLY A 468 45.85 0.35 13.42
CA GLY A 468 46.46 -0.78 12.72
C GLY A 468 46.85 -1.95 13.63
N ARG A 469 46.20 -2.07 14.81
CA ARG A 469 46.41 -3.18 15.75
C ARG A 469 45.51 -4.37 15.39
N PRO A 470 45.89 -5.61 15.80
CA PRO A 470 45.01 -6.77 15.68
C PRO A 470 43.65 -6.55 16.36
N LEU A 471 42.61 -7.19 15.82
CA LEU A 471 41.26 -7.19 16.41
C LEU A 471 41.10 -8.38 17.34
N ASP A 472 40.86 -8.12 18.63
CA ASP A 472 40.61 -9.16 19.63
C ASP A 472 39.23 -9.83 19.45
N ALA A 473 38.27 -9.09 18.87
CA ALA A 473 36.89 -9.52 18.72
C ALA A 473 36.26 -8.99 17.40
N PRO A 474 36.77 -9.41 16.21
CA PRO A 474 36.37 -8.84 14.92
C PRO A 474 34.89 -9.06 14.56
N HIS A 475 34.22 -10.04 15.17
CA HIS A 475 32.80 -10.33 14.98
C HIS A 475 31.85 -9.26 15.57
N TYR A 476 32.38 -8.27 16.31
CA TYR A 476 31.65 -7.07 16.72
C TYR A 476 31.61 -5.98 15.64
N LEU A 477 32.25 -6.18 14.49
CA LEU A 477 32.28 -5.22 13.39
C LEU A 477 31.65 -5.82 12.12
N ALA A 478 30.87 -5.00 11.41
CA ALA A 478 30.31 -5.37 10.10
C ALA A 478 31.42 -5.53 9.05
N GLU A 479 31.16 -6.32 8.00
CA GLU A 479 32.12 -6.62 6.93
C GLU A 479 32.67 -5.35 6.26
N HIS A 480 31.85 -4.30 6.15
CA HIS A 480 32.28 -3.00 5.63
C HIS A 480 33.45 -2.43 6.43
N HIS A 481 33.33 -2.37 7.76
CA HIS A 481 34.35 -1.78 8.63
C HIS A 481 35.61 -2.65 8.74
N LEU A 482 35.45 -3.97 8.65
CA LEU A 482 36.60 -4.88 8.52
C LEU A 482 37.38 -4.64 7.22
N ARG A 483 36.72 -4.24 6.12
CA ARG A 483 37.36 -3.86 4.85
C ARG A 483 37.97 -2.46 4.89
N LEU A 484 37.42 -1.50 5.64
CA LEU A 484 38.01 -0.16 5.79
C LEU A 484 39.45 -0.20 6.34
N ASN A 485 39.82 -1.22 7.11
CA ASN A 485 41.21 -1.46 7.56
C ASN A 485 42.23 -1.53 6.40
N GLN A 486 41.76 -1.84 5.19
CA GLN A 486 42.60 -2.04 3.99
C GLN A 486 42.70 -0.77 3.12
N ALA A 487 41.92 0.29 3.43
CA ALA A 487 41.89 1.55 2.70
C ALA A 487 42.31 2.72 3.61
N ARG A 488 43.35 3.47 3.23
CA ARG A 488 43.91 4.55 4.08
C ARG A 488 43.05 5.80 4.16
N ASP A 489 42.09 5.97 3.26
CA ASP A 489 41.41 7.25 3.04
C ASP A 489 40.14 7.44 3.90
N ASP A 490 39.59 6.37 4.49
CA ASP A 490 38.30 6.37 5.20
C ASP A 490 38.39 6.67 6.72
N MET A 491 39.55 7.08 7.22
CA MET A 491 39.79 7.30 8.66
C MET A 491 38.79 8.26 9.33
N GLN A 492 38.25 9.25 8.59
CA GLN A 492 37.21 10.16 9.10
C GLN A 492 35.89 9.45 9.41
N GLN A 493 35.51 8.41 8.64
CA GLN A 493 34.29 7.65 8.89
C GLN A 493 34.41 6.85 10.20
N LEU A 494 35.56 6.21 10.43
CA LEU A 494 35.85 5.49 11.67
C LEU A 494 35.87 6.42 12.89
N MET A 495 36.42 7.64 12.76
CA MET A 495 36.33 8.67 13.82
C MET A 495 34.87 9.04 14.15
N GLN A 496 34.03 9.29 13.13
CA GLN A 496 32.64 9.67 13.33
C GLN A 496 31.81 8.54 13.94
N LEU A 497 31.99 7.31 13.45
CA LEU A 497 31.35 6.10 14.00
C LEU A 497 31.74 5.91 15.47
N LYS A 498 33.04 6.01 15.80
CA LYS A 498 33.53 5.93 17.18
C LYS A 498 32.88 6.99 18.06
N ALA A 499 32.85 8.26 17.62
CA ALA A 499 32.25 9.35 18.39
C ALA A 499 30.75 9.10 18.66
N ASN A 500 30.01 8.58 17.68
CA ASN A 500 28.60 8.24 17.84
C ASN A 500 28.40 7.07 18.82
N VAL A 501 29.21 6.00 18.71
CA VAL A 501 29.17 4.85 19.62
C VAL A 501 29.51 5.29 21.06
N GLN A 502 30.51 6.14 21.26
CA GLN A 502 30.82 6.69 22.57
C GLN A 502 29.70 7.60 23.10
N GLY A 503 29.00 8.31 22.23
CA GLY A 503 27.81 9.10 22.56
C GLY A 503 26.64 8.27 23.08
N CYS A 504 26.38 7.08 22.51
CA CYS A 504 25.29 6.20 22.96
C CYS A 504 25.66 5.20 24.07
N ALA A 505 26.95 4.97 24.36
CA ALA A 505 27.39 3.91 25.28
C ALA A 505 26.94 4.03 26.74
N ASN A 506 26.31 5.14 27.15
CA ASN A 506 25.84 5.39 28.52
C ASN A 506 24.47 4.78 28.86
N SER A 507 23.79 4.10 27.92
CA SER A 507 22.50 3.43 28.19
C SER A 507 22.66 1.92 28.37
N ASP A 508 21.83 1.33 29.23
CA ASP A 508 21.71 -0.13 29.35
C ASP A 508 20.91 -0.68 28.16
N TYR A 509 21.61 -0.94 27.06
CA TYR A 509 20.99 -1.40 25.83
C TYR A 509 20.27 -2.76 25.96
N PRO A 510 20.78 -3.77 26.68
CA PRO A 510 20.02 -5.00 26.94
C PRO A 510 18.64 -4.74 27.57
N VAL A 511 18.55 -3.86 28.59
CA VAL A 511 17.27 -3.49 29.20
C VAL A 511 16.38 -2.70 28.22
N VAL A 512 16.96 -1.77 27.45
CA VAL A 512 16.25 -1.00 26.42
C VAL A 512 15.69 -1.91 25.32
N ILE A 513 16.47 -2.86 24.82
CA ILE A 513 16.08 -3.81 23.76
C ILE A 513 14.96 -4.71 24.27
N GLY A 514 15.07 -5.25 25.49
CA GLY A 514 13.99 -6.02 26.11
C GLY A 514 12.69 -5.22 26.22
N ALA A 515 12.76 -3.95 26.64
CA ALA A 515 11.59 -3.08 26.75
C ALA A 515 10.98 -2.70 25.39
N LEU A 516 11.81 -2.44 24.37
CA LEU A 516 11.35 -2.18 23.00
C LEU A 516 10.74 -3.44 22.38
N ALA A 517 11.39 -4.59 22.50
CA ALA A 517 10.91 -5.87 21.98
C ALA A 517 9.60 -6.28 22.65
N GLN A 518 9.45 -6.11 23.97
CA GLN A 518 8.20 -6.35 24.67
C GLN A 518 7.05 -5.49 24.12
N ARG A 519 7.28 -4.18 23.92
CA ARG A 519 6.30 -3.26 23.30
C ARG A 519 5.93 -3.72 21.88
N ILE A 520 6.92 -4.03 21.06
CA ILE A 520 6.75 -4.44 19.67
C ILE A 520 5.99 -5.78 19.59
N ASP A 521 6.32 -6.76 20.45
CA ASP A 521 5.77 -8.11 20.40
C ASP A 521 4.33 -8.19 20.95
N ILE A 522 4.01 -7.41 21.99
CA ILE A 522 2.62 -7.25 22.46
C ILE A 522 1.74 -6.69 21.33
N HIS A 523 2.23 -5.69 20.60
CA HIS A 523 1.42 -4.99 19.60
C HIS A 523 1.39 -5.64 18.22
N ASP A 524 2.37 -6.48 17.87
CA ASP A 524 2.38 -7.26 16.63
C ASP A 524 1.11 -8.10 16.46
N GLY A 525 0.62 -8.71 17.55
CA GLY A 525 -0.63 -9.50 17.56
C GLY A 525 -1.90 -8.69 17.27
N PHE A 526 -1.89 -7.38 17.51
CA PHE A 526 -2.98 -6.46 17.17
C PHE A 526 -2.81 -5.79 15.80
N VAL A 527 -1.68 -6.04 15.11
CA VAL A 527 -1.31 -5.38 13.84
C VAL A 527 -1.20 -6.38 12.67
N ARG A 528 -1.01 -7.68 12.91
CA ARG A 528 -1.14 -8.71 11.86
C ARG A 528 -2.54 -8.66 11.20
N PRO A 529 -2.64 -8.72 9.85
CA PRO A 529 -3.93 -8.68 9.12
C PRO A 529 -4.86 -9.85 9.43
#